data_AF-A0A4R0ZT03-F1
#
_entry.id   AF-A0A4R0ZT03-F1
#
_cell.length_a   1.000
_cell.length_b   1.000
_cell.length_c   1.000
_cell.angle_alpha   90.00
_cell.angle_beta   90.00
_cell.angle_gamma   90.00
#
_symmetry.space_group_name_H-M   'P 1'
#
loop_
_entity.id
_entity.type
_entity.pdbx_description
1 polymer ?
#
loop_
_entity_poly.entity_id
_entity_poly.type
_entity_poly.pdbx_seq_one_letter_code
_entity_poly.pdbx_strand_id
1 'polypeptide(L)'
;MSKKSTELIINGVKKYGPAVGKFALEHKKEIVGAIGALGVKERLSKRTNKESNPKKPKDKIMHPRKKRYQYYLAEVVPALNTQNRDELFKYKMEVEQCIQQIKFEQAQDIVIKKQIHESRIKEWDAILSQIVSQMTVKDYMEYLKLFNNPEYQSEYFKGFEGDVEKFKKLNTVEQHDTLVNYIHEKTNIDIEQIKKEFSAPV
;
A
#
# COMPACT_ATOMS: atom_id res chain seq x y z
N MET A 1 15.02 -13.62 1.34
CA MET A 1 14.05 -13.33 0.25
C MET A 1 14.75 -13.52 -1.09
N SER A 2 14.20 -14.34 -1.97
CA SER A 2 14.80 -14.66 -3.29
C SER A 2 14.52 -13.54 -4.31
N LYS A 3 15.52 -13.21 -5.15
CA LYS A 3 15.47 -12.17 -6.21
C LYS A 3 14.25 -12.27 -7.13
N LYS A 4 13.66 -13.47 -7.28
CA LYS A 4 12.43 -13.72 -8.05
C LYS A 4 11.17 -13.04 -7.49
N SER A 5 11.09 -12.83 -6.18
CA SER A 5 9.89 -12.26 -5.54
C SER A 5 9.81 -10.74 -5.75
N THR A 6 10.97 -10.07 -5.79
CA THR A 6 11.09 -8.64 -6.09
C THR A 6 10.87 -8.33 -7.58
N GLU A 7 11.30 -9.21 -8.48
CA GLU A 7 11.06 -9.08 -9.93
C GLU A 7 9.57 -9.21 -10.30
N LEU A 8 8.81 -10.08 -9.62
CA LEU A 8 7.36 -10.22 -9.83
C LEU A 8 6.59 -8.98 -9.36
N ILE A 9 6.99 -8.35 -8.26
CA ILE A 9 6.39 -7.10 -7.77
C ILE A 9 6.68 -5.95 -8.74
N ILE A 10 7.92 -5.82 -9.20
CA ILE A 10 8.33 -4.76 -10.15
C ILE A 10 7.67 -4.95 -11.52
N ASN A 11 7.53 -6.19 -11.99
CA ASN A 11 6.85 -6.48 -13.25
C ASN A 11 5.33 -6.38 -13.14
N GLY A 12 4.74 -6.69 -11.97
CA GLY A 12 3.32 -6.45 -11.72
C GLY A 12 2.98 -4.95 -11.73
N VAL A 13 3.74 -4.14 -10.99
CA VAL A 13 3.56 -2.67 -10.96
C VAL A 13 3.76 -2.03 -12.34
N LYS A 14 4.67 -2.56 -13.16
CA LYS A 14 4.89 -2.09 -14.55
C LYS A 14 3.84 -2.56 -15.55
N LYS A 15 3.19 -3.71 -15.31
CA LYS A 15 2.28 -4.36 -16.28
C LYS A 15 0.80 -4.05 -16.01
N TYR A 16 0.41 -3.72 -14.77
CA TYR A 16 -1.00 -3.60 -14.37
C TYR A 16 -1.45 -2.16 -14.01
N GLY A 17 -0.85 -1.12 -14.59
CA GLY A 17 -1.42 0.22 -14.46
C GLY A 17 -0.76 1.35 -15.26
N PRO A 18 -1.47 2.00 -16.21
CA PRO A 18 -1.08 3.30 -16.77
C PRO A 18 -1.21 4.46 -15.77
N ALA A 19 -2.12 4.36 -14.79
CA ALA A 19 -2.33 5.38 -13.76
C ALA A 19 -1.42 5.20 -12.52
N VAL A 20 -1.15 3.96 -12.12
CA VAL A 20 -0.21 3.63 -11.02
C VAL A 20 1.24 3.64 -11.51
N GLY A 21 1.48 3.24 -12.76
CA GLY A 21 2.78 3.30 -13.41
C GLY A 21 3.28 4.73 -13.59
N LYS A 22 2.42 5.70 -13.95
CA LYS A 22 2.81 7.12 -13.99
C LYS A 22 3.18 7.65 -12.61
N PHE A 23 2.42 7.32 -11.56
CA PHE A 23 2.73 7.77 -10.20
C PHE A 23 4.01 7.11 -9.65
N ALA A 24 4.21 5.81 -9.87
CA ALA A 24 5.43 5.10 -9.49
C ALA A 24 6.67 5.52 -10.31
N LEU A 25 6.50 5.95 -11.57
CA LEU A 25 7.57 6.53 -12.39
C LEU A 25 7.87 7.99 -12.00
N GLU A 26 6.86 8.82 -11.74
CA GLU A 26 7.00 10.22 -11.32
C GLU A 26 7.63 10.32 -9.93
N HIS A 27 7.27 9.41 -9.01
CA HIS A 27 7.83 9.33 -7.67
C HIS A 27 8.96 8.30 -7.53
N LYS A 28 9.47 7.73 -8.64
CA LYS A 28 10.61 6.78 -8.63
C LYS A 28 11.84 7.36 -7.92
N LYS A 29 12.09 8.67 -8.06
CA LYS A 29 13.20 9.36 -7.38
C LYS A 29 12.96 9.50 -5.87
N GLU A 30 11.72 9.60 -5.43
CA GLU A 30 11.35 9.66 -4.00
C GLU A 30 11.31 8.25 -3.37
N ILE A 31 10.89 7.23 -4.13
CA ILE A 31 10.95 5.82 -3.74
C ILE A 31 12.40 5.34 -3.64
N VAL A 32 13.25 5.68 -4.61
CA VAL A 32 14.71 5.45 -4.55
C VAL A 32 15.36 6.34 -3.47
N GLY A 33 14.84 7.55 -3.23
CA GLY A 33 15.27 8.44 -2.15
C GLY A 33 14.97 7.90 -0.75
N ALA A 34 13.83 7.25 -0.56
CA ALA A 34 13.45 6.57 0.69
C ALA A 34 14.28 5.29 0.91
N ILE A 35 14.60 4.56 -0.16
CA ILE A 35 15.56 3.44 -0.12
C ILE A 35 16.99 3.95 0.15
N GLY A 36 17.37 5.11 -0.40
CA GLY A 36 18.63 5.79 -0.09
C GLY A 36 18.70 6.31 1.35
N ALA A 37 17.56 6.69 1.93
CA ALA A 37 17.45 7.08 3.35
C ALA A 37 17.61 5.89 4.30
N LEU A 38 17.38 4.65 3.86
CA LEU A 38 17.80 3.45 4.63
C LEU A 38 19.33 3.36 4.77
N GLY A 39 20.11 3.94 3.84
CA GLY A 39 21.56 4.12 3.98
C GLY A 39 21.96 5.16 5.05
N VAL A 40 21.02 5.96 5.56
CA VAL A 40 21.26 6.90 6.66
C VAL A 40 21.28 6.20 8.02
N LYS A 41 20.73 4.98 8.15
CA LYS A 41 20.95 4.16 9.35
C LYS A 41 22.44 3.92 9.60
N GLU A 42 23.24 3.80 8.54
CA GLU A 42 24.68 3.53 8.62
C GLU A 42 25.52 4.80 8.85
N ARG A 43 25.03 5.99 8.46
CA ARG A 43 25.66 7.27 8.81
C ARG A 43 25.26 7.78 10.20
N LEU A 44 24.09 7.41 10.71
CA LEU A 44 23.65 7.73 12.07
C LEU A 44 24.36 6.85 13.11
N SER A 45 24.62 5.57 12.83
CA SER A 45 25.34 4.68 13.75
C SER A 45 26.84 5.01 13.89
N LYS A 46 27.45 5.67 12.90
CA LYS A 46 28.87 6.08 12.96
C LYS A 46 29.13 7.42 13.64
N ARG A 47 28.10 8.22 13.97
CA ARG A 47 28.27 9.52 14.66
C ARG A 47 28.19 9.44 16.19
N THR A 48 27.92 8.27 16.76
CA THR A 48 27.78 8.09 18.22
C THR A 48 29.07 7.72 18.94
N ASN A 49 30.18 7.50 18.24
CA ASN A 49 31.49 7.27 18.87
C ASN A 49 32.29 8.57 19.03
N LYS A 50 31.71 9.54 19.72
CA LYS A 50 32.50 10.63 20.31
C LYS A 50 32.12 10.73 21.77
N GLU A 51 33.01 10.22 22.62
CA GLU A 51 32.93 10.28 24.08
C GLU A 51 32.67 11.72 24.52
N SER A 52 31.51 11.95 25.12
CA SER A 52 31.29 13.11 25.98
C SER A 52 30.20 12.79 27.00
N ASN A 53 30.64 12.53 28.24
CA ASN A 53 29.94 12.58 29.54
C ASN A 53 28.54 11.92 29.69
N PRO A 54 28.31 11.14 30.77
CA PRO A 54 27.05 10.44 31.02
C PRO A 54 26.03 11.40 31.65
N LYS A 55 25.57 12.41 30.92
CA LYS A 55 24.25 12.98 31.19
C LYS A 55 23.27 12.07 30.46
N LYS A 56 22.59 11.19 31.22
CA LYS A 56 21.48 10.36 30.72
C LYS A 56 20.68 11.20 29.72
N PRO A 57 20.60 10.83 28.44
CA PRO A 57 19.75 11.57 27.52
C PRO A 57 18.36 11.50 28.13
N LYS A 58 17.78 12.67 28.47
CA LYS A 58 16.35 12.73 28.69
C LYS A 58 15.77 12.21 27.39
N ASP A 59 15.27 10.97 27.38
CA ASP A 59 14.56 10.42 26.24
C ASP A 59 13.51 11.46 25.87
N LYS A 60 13.76 12.21 24.79
CA LYS A 60 12.80 13.18 24.30
C LYS A 60 11.62 12.32 23.86
N ILE A 61 10.58 12.29 24.70
CA ILE A 61 9.36 11.55 24.45
C ILE A 61 8.91 11.92 23.04
N MET A 62 9.09 10.99 22.11
CA MET A 62 8.82 11.24 20.72
C MET A 62 7.31 11.43 20.57
N HIS A 63 6.91 12.48 19.86
CA HIS A 63 5.51 12.76 19.64
C HIS A 63 4.78 11.50 19.10
N PRO A 64 3.63 11.09 19.67
CA PRO A 64 2.97 9.83 19.33
C PRO A 64 2.77 9.62 17.83
N ARG A 65 2.38 10.68 17.10
CA ARG A 65 2.21 10.63 15.64
C ARG A 65 3.51 10.34 14.88
N LYS A 66 4.63 10.88 15.35
CA LYS A 66 5.95 10.59 14.75
C LYS A 66 6.36 9.14 15.04
N LYS A 67 6.03 8.62 16.23
CA LYS A 67 6.19 7.20 16.56
C LYS A 67 5.34 6.32 15.65
N ARG A 68 4.09 6.70 15.41
CA ARG A 68 3.19 5.93 14.54
C ARG A 68 3.65 5.93 13.10
N TYR A 69 4.06 7.09 12.57
CA TYR A 69 4.65 7.16 11.23
C TYR A 69 5.90 6.29 11.09
N GLN A 70 6.81 6.29 12.08
CA GLN A 70 7.98 5.41 12.08
C GLN A 70 7.61 3.92 12.12
N TYR A 71 6.58 3.55 12.88
CA TYR A 71 6.05 2.19 12.87
C TYR A 71 5.57 1.78 11.46
N TYR A 72 4.86 2.67 10.76
CA TYR A 72 4.45 2.39 9.38
C TYR A 72 5.63 2.16 8.45
N LEU A 73 6.67 2.98 8.55
CA LEU A 73 7.87 2.84 7.72
C LEU A 73 8.70 1.58 8.06
N ALA A 74 8.78 1.22 9.34
CA ALA A 74 9.66 0.15 9.80
C ALA A 74 9.01 -1.24 9.74
N GLU A 75 7.69 -1.32 9.97
CA GLU A 75 6.99 -2.58 10.20
C GLU A 75 5.86 -2.81 9.18
N VAL A 76 5.01 -1.80 8.95
CA VAL A 76 3.82 -1.99 8.09
C VAL A 76 4.20 -2.06 6.61
N VAL A 77 4.87 -1.04 6.09
CA VAL A 77 5.25 -0.93 4.67
C VAL A 77 6.05 -2.15 4.19
N PRO A 78 7.08 -2.62 4.92
CA PRO A 78 7.83 -3.81 4.50
C PRO A 78 7.02 -5.11 4.51
N ALA A 79 5.94 -5.18 5.28
CA ALA A 79 5.14 -6.39 5.47
C ALA A 79 3.82 -6.39 4.67
N LEU A 80 3.51 -5.34 3.89
CA LEU A 80 2.23 -5.21 3.19
C LEU A 80 1.87 -6.43 2.32
N ASN A 81 2.86 -7.05 1.69
CA ASN A 81 2.64 -8.21 0.82
C ASN A 81 2.17 -9.46 1.58
N THR A 82 2.51 -9.61 2.86
CA THR A 82 2.10 -10.76 3.69
C THR A 82 0.76 -10.56 4.38
N GLN A 83 0.25 -9.32 4.42
CA GLN A 83 -0.99 -9.01 5.13
C GLN A 83 -2.23 -9.51 4.38
N ASN A 84 -3.27 -9.89 5.11
CA ASN A 84 -4.58 -10.20 4.54
C ASN A 84 -5.36 -8.91 4.19
N ARG A 85 -6.55 -9.06 3.59
CA ARG A 85 -7.36 -7.95 3.10
C ARG A 85 -7.84 -7.04 4.24
N ASP A 86 -8.22 -7.63 5.37
CA ASP A 86 -8.68 -6.92 6.56
C ASP A 86 -7.57 -6.10 7.22
N GLU A 87 -6.37 -6.66 7.36
CA GLU A 87 -5.19 -5.95 7.85
C GLU A 87 -4.85 -4.75 6.96
N LEU A 88 -4.80 -4.94 5.64
CA LEU A 88 -4.55 -3.85 4.70
C LEU A 88 -5.65 -2.77 4.78
N PHE A 89 -6.91 -3.18 4.91
CA PHE A 89 -8.03 -2.25 5.06
C PHE A 89 -7.94 -1.43 6.36
N LYS A 90 -7.58 -2.06 7.48
CA LYS A 90 -7.34 -1.38 8.76
C LYS A 90 -6.22 -0.35 8.65
N TYR A 91 -5.10 -0.71 8.02
CA TYR A 91 -4.00 0.22 7.78
C TYR A 91 -4.43 1.38 6.89
N LYS A 92 -5.18 1.12 5.80
CA LYS A 92 -5.73 2.16 4.94
C LYS A 92 -6.58 3.16 5.75
N MET A 93 -7.53 2.66 6.53
CA MET A 93 -8.44 3.49 7.33
C MET A 93 -7.69 4.36 8.34
N GLU A 94 -6.69 3.81 9.02
CA GLU A 94 -5.90 4.56 9.99
C GLU A 94 -5.07 5.67 9.31
N VAL A 95 -4.45 5.37 8.17
CA VAL A 95 -3.69 6.38 7.40
C VAL A 95 -4.60 7.50 6.92
N GLU A 96 -5.80 7.17 6.41
CA GLU A 96 -6.81 8.15 6.02
C GLU A 96 -7.21 9.06 7.20
N GLN A 97 -7.42 8.48 8.38
CA GLN A 97 -7.71 9.25 9.60
C GLN A 97 -6.55 10.18 9.97
N CYS A 98 -5.30 9.71 9.87
CA CYS A 98 -4.13 10.55 10.12
C CYS A 98 -4.06 11.74 9.15
N ILE A 99 -4.32 11.52 7.86
CA ILE A 99 -4.35 12.58 6.84
C ILE A 99 -5.45 13.58 7.14
N GLN A 100 -6.67 13.12 7.47
CA GLN A 100 -7.80 14.02 7.78
C GLN A 100 -7.52 14.86 9.03
N GLN A 101 -6.93 14.27 10.06
CA GLN A 101 -6.52 15.00 11.26
C GLN A 101 -5.50 16.10 10.93
N ILE A 102 -4.50 15.82 10.09
CA ILE A 102 -3.50 16.82 9.69
C ILE A 102 -4.15 17.93 8.84
N LYS A 103 -5.08 17.58 7.94
CA LYS A 103 -5.84 18.57 7.15
C LYS A 103 -6.68 19.49 8.03
N PHE A 104 -7.32 18.94 9.06
CA PHE A 104 -8.08 19.72 10.04
C PHE A 104 -7.17 20.69 10.82
N GLU A 105 -6.03 20.20 11.32
CA GLU A 105 -5.04 21.04 12.00
C GLU A 105 -4.48 22.13 11.09
N GLN A 106 -4.20 21.80 9.83
CA GLN A 106 -3.75 22.75 8.82
C GLN A 106 -4.76 23.89 8.59
N ALA A 107 -6.06 23.57 8.62
CA ALA A 107 -7.12 24.57 8.48
C ALA A 107 -7.24 25.50 9.70
N GLN A 108 -6.80 25.06 10.88
CA GLN A 108 -6.84 25.82 12.13
C GLN A 108 -5.55 26.59 12.45
N ASP A 109 -4.42 26.20 11.86
CA ASP A 109 -3.10 26.77 12.18
C ASP A 109 -2.79 28.06 11.39
N ILE A 110 -1.89 28.87 11.97
CA ILE A 110 -1.33 30.07 11.34
C ILE A 110 -0.50 29.67 10.09
N VAL A 111 -0.59 30.46 9.01
CA VAL A 111 0.02 30.24 7.68
C VAL A 111 1.45 29.67 7.71
N ILE A 112 2.27 30.03 8.69
CA ILE A 112 3.68 29.61 8.83
C ILE A 112 3.82 28.08 8.99
N LYS A 113 2.84 27.39 9.58
CA LYS A 113 2.89 25.91 9.75
C LYS A 113 2.27 25.15 8.57
N LYS A 114 1.68 25.85 7.61
CA LYS A 114 0.96 25.24 6.48
C LYS A 114 1.87 24.30 5.68
N GLN A 115 3.10 24.73 5.36
CA GLN A 115 4.07 23.93 4.62
C GLN A 115 4.48 22.64 5.36
N ILE A 116 4.57 22.70 6.69
CA ILE A 116 4.90 21.51 7.51
C ILE A 116 3.78 20.49 7.43
N HIS A 117 2.52 20.94 7.50
CA HIS A 117 1.36 20.07 7.37
C HIS A 117 1.24 19.49 5.96
N GLU A 118 1.49 20.28 4.91
CA GLU A 118 1.53 19.79 3.52
C GLU A 118 2.58 18.69 3.33
N SER A 119 3.78 18.87 3.87
CA SER A 119 4.83 17.85 3.82
C SER A 119 4.39 16.55 4.50
N ARG A 120 3.76 16.65 5.68
CA ARG A 120 3.27 15.47 6.42
C ARG A 120 2.12 14.78 5.71
N ILE A 121 1.22 15.53 5.10
CA ILE A 121 0.12 14.96 4.29
C ILE A 121 0.72 14.14 3.14
N LYS A 122 1.69 14.70 2.40
CA LYS A 122 2.37 13.98 1.31
C LYS A 122 3.07 12.70 1.78
N GLU A 123 3.72 12.76 2.94
CA GLU A 123 4.37 11.58 3.55
C GLU A 123 3.37 10.45 3.87
N TRP A 124 2.19 10.80 4.39
CA TRP A 124 1.13 9.82 4.67
C TRP A 124 0.40 9.37 3.40
N ASP A 125 0.17 10.26 2.44
CA ASP A 125 -0.41 9.93 1.14
C ASP A 125 0.47 8.90 0.42
N ALA A 126 1.80 9.04 0.49
CA ALA A 126 2.71 8.06 -0.08
C ALA A 126 2.57 6.66 0.56
N ILE A 127 2.32 6.57 1.87
CA ILE A 127 2.03 5.31 2.56
C ILE A 127 0.67 4.76 2.12
N LEU A 128 -0.35 5.63 2.04
CA LEU A 128 -1.69 5.26 1.60
C LEU A 128 -1.65 4.66 0.19
N SER A 129 -0.94 5.30 -0.74
CA SER A 129 -0.77 4.81 -2.11
C SER A 129 -0.13 3.42 -2.16
N GLN A 130 0.86 3.14 -1.29
CA GLN A 130 1.49 1.82 -1.23
C GLN A 130 0.51 0.75 -0.73
N ILE A 131 -0.26 1.05 0.32
CA ILE A 131 -1.29 0.14 0.85
C ILE A 131 -2.34 -0.15 -0.22
N VAL A 132 -2.91 0.90 -0.83
CA VAL A 132 -3.95 0.76 -1.88
C VAL A 132 -3.42 -0.02 -3.08
N SER A 133 -2.20 0.27 -3.54
CA SER A 133 -1.59 -0.48 -4.65
C SER A 133 -1.43 -1.95 -4.31
N GLN A 134 -1.02 -2.28 -3.09
CA GLN A 134 -0.89 -3.67 -2.65
C GLN A 134 -2.26 -4.36 -2.58
N MET A 135 -3.29 -3.66 -2.11
CA MET A 135 -4.67 -4.17 -2.09
C MET A 135 -5.16 -4.47 -3.51
N THR A 136 -5.05 -3.51 -4.43
CA THR A 136 -5.42 -3.67 -5.85
C THR A 136 -4.77 -4.90 -6.48
N VAL A 137 -3.45 -5.05 -6.33
CA VAL A 137 -2.71 -6.15 -6.94
C VAL A 137 -3.13 -7.49 -6.32
N LYS A 138 -3.28 -7.57 -5.00
CA LYS A 138 -3.68 -8.82 -4.34
C LYS A 138 -5.13 -9.18 -4.63
N ASP A 139 -6.06 -8.22 -4.56
CA ASP A 139 -7.47 -8.40 -4.94
C ASP A 139 -7.55 -9.03 -6.33
N TYR A 140 -6.88 -8.45 -7.32
CA TYR A 140 -6.88 -8.96 -8.69
C TYR A 140 -6.30 -10.37 -8.83
N MET A 141 -5.14 -10.62 -8.23
CA MET A 141 -4.48 -11.92 -8.31
C MET A 141 -5.29 -13.02 -7.61
N GLU A 142 -5.98 -12.70 -6.52
CA GLU A 142 -6.85 -13.64 -5.82
C GLU A 142 -8.13 -13.92 -6.61
N TYR A 143 -8.71 -12.91 -7.27
CA TYR A 143 -9.81 -13.14 -8.21
C TYR A 143 -9.40 -14.01 -9.39
N LEU A 144 -8.20 -13.82 -9.95
CA LEU A 144 -7.67 -14.71 -11.00
C LEU A 144 -7.52 -16.15 -10.51
N LYS A 145 -7.04 -16.37 -9.27
CA LYS A 145 -6.95 -17.72 -8.71
C LYS A 145 -8.33 -18.36 -8.53
N LEU A 146 -9.30 -17.60 -8.01
CA LEU A 146 -10.68 -18.03 -7.85
C LEU A 146 -11.35 -18.36 -9.18
N PHE A 147 -11.05 -17.57 -10.23
CA PHE A 147 -11.55 -17.82 -11.58
C PHE A 147 -11.03 -19.14 -12.15
N ASN A 148 -9.71 -19.37 -12.05
CA ASN A 148 -9.07 -20.56 -12.60
C ASN A 148 -9.29 -21.83 -11.75
N ASN A 149 -9.64 -21.68 -10.48
CA ASN A 149 -9.92 -22.79 -9.57
C ASN A 149 -11.07 -22.42 -8.62
N PRO A 150 -12.32 -22.81 -8.93
CA PRO A 150 -13.49 -22.48 -8.11
C PRO A 150 -13.43 -23.03 -6.66
N GLU A 151 -12.70 -24.13 -6.45
CA GLU A 151 -12.50 -24.77 -5.14
C GLU A 151 -11.42 -24.07 -4.29
N TYR A 152 -10.66 -23.14 -4.88
CA TYR A 152 -9.68 -22.36 -4.15
C TYR A 152 -10.33 -21.56 -3.02
N GLN A 153 -9.70 -21.63 -1.85
CA GLN A 153 -10.06 -20.85 -0.66
C GLN A 153 -8.97 -19.82 -0.42
N SER A 154 -9.34 -18.55 -0.44
CA SER A 154 -8.40 -17.45 -0.28
C SER A 154 -8.23 -17.09 1.19
N GLU A 155 -7.05 -17.33 1.76
CA GLU A 155 -6.70 -16.81 3.09
C GLU A 155 -6.59 -15.28 3.09
N TYR A 156 -6.34 -14.68 1.92
CA TYR A 156 -6.23 -13.23 1.79
C TYR A 156 -7.56 -12.53 2.07
N PHE A 157 -8.69 -13.07 1.59
CA PHE A 157 -10.01 -12.47 1.78
C PHE A 157 -10.65 -12.79 3.14
N LYS A 158 -9.88 -13.25 4.13
CA LYS A 158 -10.38 -13.43 5.50
C LYS A 158 -10.94 -12.11 6.06
N GLY A 159 -12.19 -12.14 6.54
CA GLY A 159 -12.96 -10.96 6.97
C GLY A 159 -13.63 -10.18 5.83
N PHE A 160 -13.49 -10.66 4.58
CA PHE A 160 -14.05 -10.10 3.36
C PHE A 160 -14.73 -11.21 2.52
N GLU A 161 -15.29 -12.22 3.17
CA GLU A 161 -15.88 -13.40 2.52
C GLU A 161 -17.02 -13.03 1.57
N GLY A 162 -17.79 -11.98 1.89
CA GLY A 162 -18.87 -11.47 1.03
C GLY A 162 -18.39 -11.00 -0.35
N ASP A 163 -17.15 -10.51 -0.47
CA ASP A 163 -16.57 -10.17 -1.77
C ASP A 163 -16.26 -11.42 -2.61
N VAL A 164 -15.80 -12.49 -1.96
CA VAL A 164 -15.56 -13.79 -2.62
C VAL A 164 -16.88 -14.43 -3.04
N GLU A 165 -17.90 -14.41 -2.18
CA GLU A 165 -19.23 -14.93 -2.51
C GLU A 165 -19.85 -14.19 -3.69
N LYS A 166 -19.76 -12.85 -3.70
CA LYS A 166 -20.25 -12.04 -4.81
C LYS A 166 -19.50 -12.37 -6.09
N PHE A 167 -18.17 -12.47 -6.05
CA PHE A 167 -17.37 -12.89 -7.19
C PHE A 167 -17.80 -14.26 -7.73
N LYS A 168 -17.95 -15.27 -6.86
CA LYS A 168 -18.34 -16.63 -7.25
C LYS A 168 -19.73 -16.66 -7.90
N LYS A 169 -20.69 -15.87 -7.41
CA LYS A 169 -22.03 -15.74 -8.03
C LYS A 169 -21.96 -15.14 -9.44
N LEU A 170 -21.09 -14.15 -9.63
CA LEU A 170 -20.88 -13.49 -10.93
C LEU A 170 -20.05 -14.32 -11.90
N ASN A 171 -19.28 -15.31 -11.41
CA ASN A 171 -18.42 -16.15 -12.24
C ASN A 171 -19.21 -17.24 -12.99
N THR A 172 -20.13 -16.80 -13.85
CA THR A 172 -20.94 -17.63 -14.74
C THR A 172 -20.90 -17.03 -16.15
N VAL A 173 -21.09 -17.87 -17.18
CA VAL A 173 -21.01 -17.44 -18.59
C VAL A 173 -21.97 -16.29 -18.89
N GLU A 174 -23.18 -16.33 -18.34
CA GLU A 174 -24.23 -15.33 -18.55
C GLU A 174 -23.91 -13.97 -17.90
N GLN A 175 -23.04 -13.95 -16.89
CA GLN A 175 -22.74 -12.76 -16.08
C GLN A 175 -21.34 -12.22 -16.31
N HIS A 176 -20.67 -12.62 -17.40
CA HIS A 176 -19.28 -12.26 -17.67
C HIS A 176 -19.04 -10.73 -17.69
N ASP A 177 -19.90 -9.96 -18.36
CA ASP A 177 -19.75 -8.49 -18.38
C ASP A 177 -19.91 -7.88 -16.97
N THR A 178 -20.83 -8.42 -16.17
CA THR A 178 -21.03 -7.99 -14.77
C THR A 178 -19.84 -8.35 -13.90
N LEU A 179 -19.25 -9.53 -14.11
CA LEU A 179 -18.02 -9.96 -13.44
C LEU A 179 -16.86 -9.03 -13.76
N VAL A 180 -16.67 -8.71 -15.04
CA VAL A 180 -15.63 -7.79 -15.53
C VAL A 180 -15.76 -6.42 -14.87
N ASN A 181 -16.97 -5.87 -14.86
CA ASN A 181 -17.24 -4.57 -14.21
C ASN A 181 -17.01 -4.64 -12.70
N TYR A 182 -17.42 -5.72 -12.03
CA TYR A 182 -17.16 -5.91 -10.60
C TYR A 182 -15.66 -5.94 -10.28
N ILE A 183 -14.85 -6.66 -11.06
CA ILE A 183 -13.39 -6.69 -10.89
C ILE A 183 -12.80 -5.30 -11.16
N HIS A 184 -13.27 -4.60 -12.19
CA HIS A 184 -12.84 -3.23 -12.48
C HIS A 184 -13.15 -2.27 -11.33
N GLU A 185 -14.36 -2.29 -10.77
CA GLU A 185 -14.73 -1.46 -9.63
C GLU A 185 -13.85 -1.72 -8.40
N LYS A 186 -13.48 -2.98 -8.17
CA LYS A 186 -12.67 -3.37 -7.01
C LYS A 186 -11.18 -3.07 -7.17
N THR A 187 -10.66 -3.21 -8.38
CA THR A 187 -9.21 -3.18 -8.64
C THR A 187 -8.76 -1.97 -9.46
N ASN A 188 -9.67 -1.27 -10.11
CA ASN A 188 -9.41 -0.21 -11.08
C ASN A 188 -8.50 -0.66 -12.25
N ILE A 189 -8.45 -1.96 -12.53
CA ILE A 189 -7.72 -2.53 -13.67
C ILE A 189 -8.56 -2.39 -14.92
N ASP A 190 -7.92 -2.11 -16.05
CA ASP A 190 -8.58 -1.85 -17.32
C ASP A 190 -9.54 -2.99 -17.73
N ILE A 191 -10.74 -2.61 -18.19
CA ILE A 191 -11.82 -3.54 -18.54
C ILE A 191 -11.38 -4.51 -19.65
N GLU A 192 -10.67 -4.02 -20.67
CA GLU A 192 -10.24 -4.87 -21.79
C GLU A 192 -9.17 -5.87 -21.35
N GLN A 193 -8.29 -5.45 -20.43
CA GLN A 193 -7.38 -6.38 -19.79
C GLN A 193 -8.12 -7.46 -18.99
N ILE A 194 -9.13 -7.10 -18.20
CA ILE A 194 -9.92 -8.06 -17.42
C ILE A 194 -10.62 -9.05 -18.35
N LYS A 195 -11.30 -8.58 -19.41
CA LYS A 195 -11.95 -9.47 -20.41
C LYS A 195 -10.98 -10.50 -20.97
N LYS A 196 -9.76 -10.09 -21.28
CA LYS A 196 -8.72 -10.98 -21.83
C LYS A 196 -8.25 -12.02 -20.81
N GLU A 197 -8.05 -11.63 -19.55
CA GLU A 197 -7.50 -12.53 -18.52
C GLU A 197 -8.58 -13.42 -17.87
N PHE A 198 -9.86 -13.04 -17.97
CA PHE A 198 -11.02 -13.77 -17.44
C PHE A 198 -11.92 -14.37 -18.53
N SER A 199 -11.44 -14.47 -19.77
CA SER A 199 -12.15 -15.21 -20.81
C SER A 199 -12.12 -16.71 -20.47
N ALA A 200 -13.27 -17.37 -20.51
CA ALA A 200 -13.35 -18.81 -20.28
C ALA A 200 -12.36 -19.56 -21.18
N PRO A 201 -11.67 -20.61 -20.68
CA PRO A 201 -10.97 -21.53 -21.56
C PRO A 201 -12.00 -22.17 -22.48
N VAL A 202 -11.77 -22.05 -23.80
CA VAL A 202 -12.52 -22.74 -24.85
C VAL A 202 -12.31 -24.25 -24.71
#